data_AF-A0A942RMT4-F1
#
_entry.id   AF-A0A942RMT4-F1
#
_cell.length_a   1.000
_cell.length_b   1.000
_cell.length_c   1.000
_cell.angle_alpha   90.00
_cell.angle_beta   90.00
_cell.angle_gamma   90.00
#
_symmetry.space_group_name_H-M   'P 1'
#
loop_
_entity.id
_entity.type
_entity.pdbx_description
1 polymer ?
#
loop_
_entity_poly.entity_id
_entity_poly.type
_entity_poly.pdbx_seq_one_letter_code
_entity_poly.pdbx_strand_id
1 'polypeptide(L)'
;MLHAVAGTLAEAKKHSASNALFMVHTFVTKQIDKEKFKMNNKKLNDFVEVISSGKYKKIIEGEILGPFNIAGNELIPPDIPLYIGKLTTLR
;
A
#
# COMPACT_ATOMS: atom_id res chain seq x y z
N MET A 1 6.08 -2.73 -5.04
CA MET A 1 5.01 -1.91 -4.44
C MET A 1 4.41 -0.95 -5.44
N LEU A 2 5.21 -0.12 -6.12
CA LEU A 2 4.68 0.81 -7.14
C LEU A 2 3.83 0.11 -8.23
N HIS A 3 4.31 -1.01 -8.79
CA HIS A 3 3.55 -1.81 -9.76
C HIS A 3 2.22 -2.34 -9.20
N ALA A 4 2.19 -2.71 -7.92
CA ALA A 4 0.97 -3.23 -7.28
C ALA A 4 -0.05 -2.11 -7.05
N VAL A 5 0.41 -0.91 -6.67
CA VAL A 5 -0.45 0.28 -6.58
C VAL A 5 -0.99 0.68 -7.95
N ALA A 6 -0.14 0.72 -8.97
CA ALA A 6 -0.57 1.01 -10.34
C ALA A 6 -1.61 -0.01 -10.83
N GLY A 7 -1.39 -1.31 -10.58
CA GLY A 7 -2.37 -2.35 -10.88
C GLY A 7 -3.67 -2.18 -10.10
N THR A 8 -3.60 -1.81 -8.82
CA THR A 8 -4.79 -1.56 -7.98
C THR A 8 -5.62 -0.39 -8.54
N LEU A 9 -4.97 0.69 -8.93
CA LEU A 9 -5.62 1.86 -9.53
C LEU A 9 -6.18 1.56 -10.92
N ALA A 10 -5.45 0.81 -11.74
CA ALA A 10 -5.92 0.37 -13.05
C ALA A 10 -7.16 -0.53 -12.95
N GLU A 11 -7.17 -1.48 -12.01
CA GLU A 11 -8.33 -2.34 -11.79
C GLU A 11 -9.52 -1.54 -11.23
N ALA A 12 -9.28 -0.60 -10.31
CA ALA A 12 -10.31 0.31 -9.82
C ALA A 12 -10.95 1.11 -10.97
N LYS A 13 -10.15 1.66 -11.89
CA LYS A 13 -10.65 2.37 -13.08
C LYS A 13 -11.48 1.47 -13.99
N LYS A 14 -10.98 0.26 -14.28
CA LYS A 14 -11.65 -0.73 -15.12
C LYS A 14 -13.03 -1.12 -14.57
N HIS A 15 -13.19 -1.11 -13.24
CA HIS A 15 -14.44 -1.41 -12.56
C HIS A 15 -15.27 -0.17 -12.19
N SER A 16 -14.87 1.02 -12.65
CA SER A 16 -15.52 2.30 -12.28
C SER A 16 -15.68 2.46 -10.76
N ALA A 17 -14.71 1.96 -9.99
CA ALA A 17 -14.72 2.03 -8.54
C ALA A 17 -14.42 3.46 -8.06
N SER A 18 -15.10 3.87 -6.99
CA SER A 18 -14.90 5.19 -6.40
C SER A 18 -13.64 5.30 -5.54
N ASN A 19 -13.04 4.18 -5.14
CA ASN A 19 -11.87 4.12 -4.27
C ASN A 19 -11.01 2.91 -4.65
N ALA A 20 -9.69 3.03 -4.47
CA ALA A 20 -8.75 1.93 -4.57
C ALA A 20 -8.17 1.59 -3.19
N LEU A 21 -8.15 0.31 -2.81
CA LEU A 21 -7.51 -0.16 -1.57
C LEU A 21 -6.39 -1.14 -1.89
N PHE A 22 -5.15 -0.76 -1.60
CA PHE A 22 -4.00 -1.65 -1.66
C PHE A 22 -3.70 -2.22 -0.27
N MET A 23 -3.97 -3.51 -0.07
CA MET A 23 -3.76 -4.19 1.20
C MET A 23 -2.45 -4.98 1.19
N VAL A 24 -1.54 -4.69 2.13
CA VAL A 24 -0.33 -5.48 2.35
C VAL A 24 -0.58 -6.48 3.46
N HIS A 25 -0.72 -7.76 3.09
CA HIS A 25 -0.89 -8.85 4.04
C HIS A 25 0.42 -9.62 4.23
N THR A 26 0.90 -9.70 5.47
CA THR A 26 2.12 -10.42 5.83
C THR A 26 1.82 -11.67 6.66
N PHE A 27 2.35 -12.82 6.26
CA PHE A 27 2.27 -14.05 7.05
C PHE A 27 3.56 -14.23 7.87
N VAL A 28 3.43 -14.29 9.18
CA VAL A 28 4.55 -14.52 10.11
C VAL A 28 4.51 -15.96 10.58
N THR A 29 5.53 -16.72 10.21
CA THR A 29 5.72 -18.12 10.61
C THR A 29 7.03 -18.28 11.37
N LYS A 30 7.23 -19.42 12.04
CA LYS A 30 8.52 -19.75 12.70
C LYS A 30 9.72 -19.79 11.75
N GLN A 31 9.49 -19.97 10.46
CA GLN A 31 10.52 -20.08 9.42
C GLN A 31 10.79 -18.75 8.71
N ILE A 32 10.14 -17.66 9.13
CA ILE A 32 10.30 -16.36 8.49
C ILE A 32 11.75 -15.87 8.61
N ASP A 33 12.30 -15.43 7.50
CA ASP A 33 13.56 -14.68 7.49
C ASP A 33 13.31 -13.31 8.15
N LYS A 34 13.81 -13.16 9.37
CA LYS A 34 13.60 -11.98 10.21
C LYS A 34 14.16 -10.71 9.57
N GLU A 35 15.29 -10.81 8.87
CA GLU A 35 15.91 -9.67 8.20
C GLU A 35 15.10 -9.23 7.00
N LYS A 36 14.62 -10.19 6.17
CA LYS A 36 13.71 -9.86 5.07
C LYS A 36 12.39 -9.30 5.58
N PHE A 37 11.84 -9.82 6.67
CA PHE A 37 10.63 -9.28 7.28
C PHE A 37 10.82 -7.83 7.74
N LYS A 38 11.92 -7.53 8.42
CA LYS A 38 12.26 -6.17 8.86
C LYS A 38 12.48 -5.24 7.66
N MET A 39 13.22 -5.69 6.65
CA MET A 39 13.46 -4.93 5.42
C MET A 39 12.17 -4.64 4.65
N ASN A 40 11.27 -5.61 4.52
CA ASN A 40 9.99 -5.42 3.83
C ASN A 40 9.10 -4.42 4.57
N ASN A 41 9.04 -4.51 5.90
CA ASN A 41 8.33 -3.53 6.72
C ASN A 41 8.91 -2.12 6.58
N LYS A 42 10.25 -2.00 6.58
CA LYS A 42 10.91 -0.71 6.35
C LYS A 42 10.55 -0.14 4.98
N LYS A 43 10.64 -0.96 3.93
CA LYS A 43 10.28 -0.54 2.56
C LYS A 43 8.85 -0.04 2.49
N LEU A 44 7.89 -0.73 3.12
CA LEU A 44 6.50 -0.29 3.17
C LEU A 44 6.36 1.08 3.86
N ASN A 45 7.05 1.29 4.98
CA ASN A 45 7.05 2.59 5.66
C ASN A 45 7.67 3.69 4.80
N ASP A 46 8.82 3.43 4.17
CA ASP A 46 9.49 4.38 3.26
C ASP A 46 8.55 4.75 2.09
N PHE A 47 7.79 3.78 1.58
CA PHE A 47 6.83 4.00 0.50
C PHE A 47 5.66 4.87 0.95
N VAL A 48 5.04 4.55 2.10
CA VAL A 48 3.96 5.35 2.69
C VAL A 48 4.42 6.79 2.98
N GLU A 49 5.66 6.97 3.44
CA GLU A 49 6.25 8.28 3.67
C GLU A 49 6.34 9.09 2.38
N VAL A 50 6.85 8.50 1.30
CA VAL A 50 6.98 9.18 0.01
C VAL A 50 5.63 9.57 -0.56
N ILE A 51 4.66 8.65 -0.64
CA ILE A 51 3.35 8.94 -1.27
C ILE A 51 2.50 9.92 -0.45
N SER A 52 2.78 10.05 0.84
CA SER A 52 2.07 10.95 1.74
C SER A 52 2.76 12.31 1.88
N SER A 53 3.81 12.57 1.11
CA SER A 53 4.66 13.77 1.23
C SER A 53 5.14 13.99 2.67
N GLY A 54 5.48 12.89 3.36
CA GLY A 54 5.97 12.90 4.73
C GLY A 54 4.90 12.95 5.83
N LYS A 55 3.61 13.03 5.49
CA LYS A 55 2.50 13.08 6.48
C LYS A 55 2.46 11.83 7.35
N TYR A 56 2.74 10.65 6.79
CA TYR A 56 2.78 9.39 7.52
C TYR A 56 4.19 8.78 7.43
N LYS A 57 4.84 8.53 8.57
CA LYS A 57 6.19 7.93 8.61
C LYS A 57 6.17 6.39 8.63
N LYS A 58 5.02 5.80 8.95
CA LYS A 58 4.82 4.35 9.02
C LYS A 58 3.34 4.01 8.92
N ILE A 59 3.04 2.77 8.58
CA ILE A 59 1.71 2.18 8.69
C ILE A 59 1.68 1.17 9.83
N ILE A 60 0.69 1.27 10.71
CA ILE A 60 0.50 0.35 11.83
C ILE A 60 -0.42 -0.79 11.38
N GLU A 61 -0.22 -1.94 12.02
CA GLU A 61 -1.06 -3.12 11.84
C GLU A 61 -2.54 -2.80 12.11
N GLY A 62 -3.44 -3.21 11.20
CA GLY A 62 -4.87 -2.97 11.29
C GLY A 62 -5.32 -1.57 10.85
N GLU A 63 -4.39 -0.68 10.48
CA GLU A 63 -4.72 0.65 9.97
C GLU A 63 -4.92 0.67 8.46
N ILE A 64 -5.73 1.63 8.02
CA ILE A 64 -5.84 2.05 6.62
C ILE A 64 -5.48 3.53 6.56
N LEU A 65 -4.48 3.87 5.74
CA LEU A 65 -4.06 5.24 5.49
C LEU A 65 -4.60 5.74 4.16
N GLY A 66 -4.94 7.02 4.11
CA GLY A 66 -5.44 7.69 2.92
C GLY A 66 -6.53 8.72 3.27
N PRO A 67 -7.24 9.26 2.26
CA PRO A 67 -6.97 9.03 0.84
C PRO A 67 -5.65 9.67 0.38
N PHE A 68 -4.97 9.01 -0.54
CA PHE A 68 -3.82 9.53 -1.27
C PHE A 68 -4.22 9.81 -2.71
N ASN A 69 -3.99 11.04 -3.17
CA ASN A 69 -4.12 11.37 -4.58
C ASN A 69 -2.75 11.16 -5.23
N ILE A 70 -2.66 10.12 -6.06
CA ILE A 70 -1.42 9.79 -6.75
C ILE A 70 -1.38 10.59 -8.05
N ALA A 71 -0.38 11.45 -8.19
CA ALA A 71 -0.12 12.12 -9.45
C ALA A 71 0.21 11.06 -10.51
N GLY A 72 -0.67 10.91 -11.49
CA GLY A 72 -0.62 9.84 -12.48
C GLY A 72 -0.81 10.34 -13.91
N ASN A 73 -0.97 9.39 -14.83
CA ASN A 73 -1.26 9.61 -16.26
C ASN A 73 -2.49 8.76 -16.66
N GLU A 74 -2.80 8.61 -17.94
CA GLU A 74 -3.97 7.82 -18.36
C GLU A 74 -4.01 6.38 -17.82
N LEU A 75 -2.86 5.80 -17.49
CA LEU A 75 -2.70 4.46 -16.91
C LEU A 75 -2.78 4.44 -15.37
N ILE A 76 -2.60 5.59 -14.72
CA ILE A 76 -2.69 5.77 -13.27
C ILE A 76 -3.73 6.87 -13.02
N PRO A 77 -5.03 6.53 -12.90
CA PRO A 77 -6.11 7.50 -12.73
C PRO A 77 -5.84 8.43 -11.54
N PRO A 78 -5.63 9.75 -11.77
CA PRO A 78 -5.35 10.69 -10.69
C PRO A 78 -6.59 11.02 -9.84
N ASP A 79 -7.78 10.66 -10.34
CA ASP A 79 -9.09 10.93 -9.78
C ASP A 79 -9.60 9.84 -8.82
N ILE A 80 -8.96 8.67 -8.78
CA ILE A 80 -9.33 7.60 -7.86
C ILE A 80 -8.47 7.69 -6.59
N PRO A 81 -9.05 7.98 -5.41
CA PRO A 81 -8.31 8.03 -4.16
C PRO A 81 -7.78 6.64 -3.79
N LEU A 82 -6.49 6.60 -3.46
CA LEU A 82 -5.81 5.39 -2.99
C LEU A 82 -5.80 5.33 -1.47
N TYR A 83 -6.14 4.16 -0.94
CA TYR A 83 -5.94 3.78 0.45
C TYR A 83 -4.93 2.65 0.54
N ILE A 84 -4.14 2.64 1.61
CA ILE A 84 -3.16 1.58 1.89
C ILE A 84 -3.43 1.00 3.27
N GLY A 85 -3.63 -0.31 3.32
CA GLY A 85 -3.82 -1.06 4.55
C GLY A 85 -2.68 -2.02 4.82
N LYS A 86 -2.53 -2.39 6.09
CA LYS A 86 -1.60 -3.45 6.51
C LYS A 86 -2.28 -4.46 7.42
N LEU A 87 -2.08 -5.74 7.10
CA LEU A 87 -2.51 -6.87 7.91
C LEU A 87 -1.36 -7.87 8.13
N THR A 88 -1.36 -8.52 9.28
CA THR A 88 -0.40 -9.55 9.69
C THR A 88 -1.14 -10.74 10.26
N THR A 89 -0.82 -11.93 9.79
CA THR A 89 -1.34 -13.19 10.35
C THR A 89 -0.20 -14.01 10.94
N LEU A 90 -0.37 -14.43 12.19
CA LEU A 90 0.52 -15.38 12.86
C LEU A 90 0.10 -16.81 12.49
N ARG A 91 1.06 -17.64 12.05
CA ARG A 91 0.84 -19.06 11.71
C ARG A 91 1.90 -19.96 12.34
#